data_AF-A0A562NS90-F1
#
_entry.id   AF-A0A562NS90-F1
#
_cell.length_a   1.000
_cell.length_b   1.000
_cell.length_c   1.000
_cell.angle_alpha   90.00
_cell.angle_beta   90.00
_cell.angle_gamma   90.00
#
_symmetry.space_group_name_H-M   'P 1'
#
loop_
_entity.id
_entity.type
_entity.pdbx_description
1 polymer ?
#
loop_
_entity_poly.entity_id
_entity_poly.type
_entity_poly.pdbx_seq_one_letter_code
_entity_poly.pdbx_strand_id
1 'polypeptide(L)'
;MRKVVNYIGLGLMAAAAAAMIAGDAFAGETSSPLQPTAEKFYLDFDMLAPAALSCDATGPGVRTKATRDIAGKPVLRVTGNAAQAQISCALPDGTRFSTDVNRDPRLYNTMYPTYATVTFQRGADRMTTVLRQNDRIKDVRHGSFLRVAQGSGADGWDSSLTSLGGKTEGGTKDAPVLIGD
;
A
#
# COMPACT_ATOMS: atom_id res chain seq x y z
N MET A 1 31.98 36.29 38.78
CA MET A 1 32.05 35.43 37.58
C MET A 1 31.39 34.09 37.87
N ARG A 2 30.55 33.63 36.93
CA ARG A 2 30.14 32.24 36.61
C ARG A 2 29.42 31.43 37.69
N LYS A 3 28.12 31.16 37.49
CA LYS A 3 27.43 29.88 37.82
C LYS A 3 25.96 29.88 37.35
N VAL A 4 25.68 30.01 36.05
CA VAL A 4 24.30 29.81 35.52
C VAL A 4 24.26 29.11 34.15
N VAL A 5 25.30 28.35 33.76
CA VAL A 5 25.33 27.68 32.45
C VAL A 5 25.74 26.22 32.62
N ASN A 6 24.94 25.42 33.35
CA ASN A 6 25.19 23.98 33.39
C ASN A 6 23.97 23.07 33.64
N TYR A 7 22.74 23.60 33.67
CA TYR A 7 21.55 22.77 33.89
C TYR A 7 20.73 22.47 32.64
N ILE A 8 20.88 23.24 31.56
CA ILE A 8 20.13 23.01 30.30
C ILE A 8 20.69 21.78 29.54
N GLY A 9 21.99 21.50 29.69
CA GLY A 9 22.64 20.37 29.01
C GLY A 9 22.22 18.99 29.52
N LEU A 10 21.74 18.89 30.76
CA LEU A 10 21.43 17.58 31.37
C LEU A 10 19.97 17.15 31.13
N GLY A 11 19.06 18.07 30.84
CA GLY A 11 17.68 17.75 30.45
C GLY A 11 17.55 17.17 29.04
N LEU A 12 18.42 17.60 28.11
CA LEU A 12 18.42 17.12 26.73
C LEU A 12 18.97 15.68 26.59
N MET A 13 19.85 15.23 27.49
CA MET A 13 20.38 13.86 27.46
C MET A 13 19.41 12.81 28.03
N ALA A 14 18.48 13.20 28.89
CA ALA A 14 17.44 12.28 29.39
C ALA A 14 16.33 12.02 28.33
N ALA A 15 16.08 12.98 27.44
CA ALA A 15 15.12 12.81 26.34
C ALA A 15 15.60 11.80 25.28
N ALA A 16 16.92 11.62 25.13
CA ALA A 16 17.47 10.61 24.21
C ALA A 16 17.33 9.17 24.76
N ALA A 17 17.29 9.01 26.10
CA ALA A 17 17.14 7.68 26.71
C ALA A 17 15.69 7.17 26.71
N ALA A 18 14.69 8.06 26.70
CA ALA A 18 13.29 7.67 26.49
C ALA A 18 13.00 7.24 25.04
N ALA A 19 13.80 7.68 24.06
CA ALA A 19 13.71 7.17 22.69
C ALA A 19 14.22 5.72 22.56
N MET A 20 15.00 5.22 23.53
CA MET A 20 15.38 3.80 23.59
C MET A 20 14.28 2.91 24.18
N ILE A 21 13.12 3.47 24.55
CA ILE A 21 11.85 2.75 24.74
C ILE A 21 10.87 3.14 23.61
N ALA A 22 11.39 3.27 22.39
CA ALA A 22 10.58 3.23 21.17
C ALA A 22 11.19 2.30 20.11
N GLY A 23 12.32 1.64 20.44
CA GLY A 23 12.96 0.63 19.59
C GLY A 23 12.38 -0.77 19.76
N ASP A 24 11.79 -1.09 20.91
CA ASP A 24 11.24 -2.43 21.19
C ASP A 24 9.75 -2.60 20.84
N ALA A 25 9.10 -1.55 20.33
CA ALA A 25 7.78 -1.68 19.69
C ALA A 25 7.90 -2.00 18.17
N PHE A 26 9.12 -2.02 17.63
CA PHE A 26 9.43 -2.56 16.30
C PHE A 26 9.65 -4.08 16.31
N ALA A 27 9.44 -4.74 17.45
CA ALA A 27 9.24 -6.18 17.50
C ALA A 27 7.72 -6.46 17.49
N GLY A 28 7.06 -6.07 16.40
CA GLY A 28 5.81 -6.73 16.03
C GLY A 28 6.13 -8.20 15.90
N GLU A 29 5.68 -8.96 16.91
CA GLU A 29 5.57 -10.41 17.04
C GLU A 29 6.68 -11.22 16.35
N THR A 30 7.41 -12.02 17.13
CA THR A 30 8.34 -13.06 16.64
C THR A 30 7.73 -13.80 15.46
N SER A 31 8.12 -13.38 14.26
CA SER A 31 7.81 -14.05 13.03
C SER A 31 8.53 -15.38 13.15
N SER A 32 7.78 -16.47 13.28
CA SER A 32 8.38 -17.80 13.36
C SER A 32 9.29 -17.98 12.13
N PRO A 33 10.60 -18.22 12.31
CA PRO A 33 11.59 -18.21 11.23
C PRO A 33 11.45 -19.37 10.23
N LEU A 34 10.41 -20.18 10.37
CA LEU A 34 10.10 -21.36 9.55
C LEU A 34 8.88 -21.17 8.64
N GLN A 35 8.26 -19.98 8.60
CA GLN A 35 7.15 -19.71 7.66
C GLN A 35 7.67 -19.09 6.36
N PRO A 36 7.45 -19.73 5.19
CA PRO A 36 8.00 -19.25 3.94
C PRO A 36 7.13 -18.13 3.39
N THR A 37 7.58 -16.88 3.44
CA THR A 37 7.05 -15.84 2.56
C THR A 37 8.19 -15.00 2.00
N ALA A 38 8.83 -15.53 0.95
CA ALA A 38 9.78 -14.79 0.12
C ALA A 38 9.06 -13.97 -0.96
N GLU A 39 7.87 -13.46 -0.67
CA GLU A 39 7.09 -12.68 -1.62
C GLU A 39 7.75 -11.31 -1.80
N LYS A 40 7.82 -10.85 -3.06
CA LYS A 40 8.39 -9.57 -3.43
C LYS A 40 7.45 -8.88 -4.41
N PHE A 41 6.84 -7.80 -3.95
CA PHE A 41 5.91 -6.99 -4.70
C PHE A 41 6.39 -5.53 -4.72
N TYR A 42 6.34 -4.90 -5.88
CA TYR A 42 6.70 -3.50 -6.08
C TYR A 42 5.48 -2.79 -6.65
N LEU A 43 4.99 -1.76 -5.94
CA LEU A 43 4.02 -0.83 -6.46
C LEU A 43 4.77 0.40 -6.99
N ASP A 44 4.74 0.55 -8.30
CA ASP A 44 5.36 1.66 -9.03
C ASP A 44 4.28 2.51 -9.67
N PHE A 45 4.69 3.67 -10.16
CA PHE A 45 3.80 4.59 -10.86
C PHE A 45 4.41 5.02 -12.20
N ASP A 46 3.56 5.52 -13.09
CA ASP A 46 3.99 6.21 -14.30
C ASP A 46 4.50 7.63 -14.00
N MET A 47 4.93 8.34 -15.05
CA MET A 47 5.49 9.70 -14.94
C MET A 47 4.45 10.76 -14.56
N LEU A 48 3.15 10.43 -14.57
CA LEU A 48 2.08 11.36 -14.25
C LEU A 48 1.75 11.37 -12.76
N ALA A 49 2.24 10.37 -12.00
CA ALA A 49 2.09 10.35 -10.57
C ALA A 49 2.86 11.52 -9.92
N PRO A 50 2.22 12.29 -9.04
CA PRO A 50 2.87 13.40 -8.38
C PRO A 50 3.95 12.89 -7.42
N ALA A 51 5.09 13.58 -7.38
CA ALA A 51 6.17 13.23 -6.48
C ALA A 51 5.71 13.19 -5.01
N ALA A 52 4.76 14.03 -4.60
CA ALA A 52 4.30 14.05 -3.21
C ALA A 52 3.38 12.88 -2.82
N LEU A 53 3.03 11.96 -3.75
CA LEU A 53 2.30 10.74 -3.42
C LEU A 53 3.17 9.84 -2.52
N SER A 54 2.63 9.47 -1.36
CA SER A 54 3.26 8.56 -0.41
C SER A 54 2.43 7.30 -0.30
N CYS A 55 3.07 6.15 -0.25
CA CYS A 55 2.42 4.85 -0.10
C CYS A 55 3.06 4.06 1.04
N ASP A 56 2.25 3.29 1.73
CA ASP A 56 2.69 2.32 2.73
C ASP A 56 1.84 1.05 2.65
N ALA A 57 2.32 -0.01 3.27
CA ALA A 57 1.57 -1.24 3.43
C ALA A 57 1.72 -1.85 4.82
N THR A 58 0.61 -2.36 5.35
CA THR A 58 0.56 -2.95 6.68
C THR A 58 0.02 -4.36 6.63
N GLY A 59 0.38 -5.19 7.61
CA GLY A 59 -0.12 -6.54 7.74
C GLY A 59 0.86 -7.47 8.47
N PRO A 60 0.40 -8.65 8.91
CA PRO A 60 1.25 -9.61 9.62
C PRO A 60 2.40 -10.11 8.73
N GLY A 61 3.64 -9.98 9.21
CA GLY A 61 4.82 -10.43 8.48
C GLY A 61 5.15 -9.59 7.22
N VAL A 62 4.55 -8.39 7.09
CA VAL A 62 4.82 -7.45 6.00
C VAL A 62 6.01 -6.57 6.35
N ARG A 63 6.92 -6.40 5.40
CA ARG A 63 8.03 -5.43 5.47
C ARG A 63 7.95 -4.48 4.29
N THR A 64 7.86 -3.18 4.57
CA THR A 64 7.76 -2.15 3.55
C THR A 64 9.02 -1.30 3.43
N LYS A 65 9.25 -0.80 2.22
CA LYS A 65 10.24 0.24 1.95
C LYS A 65 9.69 1.17 0.89
N ALA A 66 9.31 2.38 1.31
CA ALA A 66 8.98 3.46 0.40
C ALA A 66 10.28 4.13 -0.10
N THR A 67 10.39 4.29 -1.41
CA THR A 67 11.54 4.88 -2.09
C THR A 67 11.09 5.70 -3.29
N ARG A 68 12.06 6.22 -4.04
CA ARG A 68 11.83 6.84 -5.34
C ARG A 68 12.76 6.22 -6.36
N ASP A 69 12.27 6.11 -7.59
CA ASP A 69 13.15 5.74 -8.70
C ASP A 69 13.99 6.94 -9.18
N ILE A 70 14.82 6.70 -10.19
CA ILE A 70 15.70 7.71 -10.78
C ILE A 70 14.94 8.88 -11.44
N ALA A 71 13.68 8.68 -11.80
CA ALA A 71 12.80 9.72 -12.33
C ALA A 71 12.00 10.43 -11.23
N GLY A 72 12.26 10.12 -9.96
CA GLY A 72 11.58 10.69 -8.79
C GLY A 72 10.21 10.10 -8.51
N LYS A 73 9.78 9.10 -9.27
CA LYS A 73 8.47 8.46 -9.11
C LYS A 73 8.44 7.66 -7.82
N PRO A 74 7.31 7.67 -7.10
CA PRO A 74 7.17 6.88 -5.88
C PRO A 74 7.26 5.39 -6.21
N VAL A 75 7.94 4.64 -5.35
CA VAL A 75 8.08 3.19 -5.42
C VAL A 75 7.87 2.62 -4.02
N LEU A 76 6.86 1.77 -3.86
CA LEU A 76 6.64 1.02 -2.63
C LEU A 76 7.05 -0.43 -2.83
N ARG A 77 8.08 -0.86 -2.12
CA ARG A 77 8.50 -2.26 -2.05
C ARG A 77 7.84 -2.94 -0.86
N VAL A 78 7.14 -4.03 -1.11
CA VAL A 78 6.48 -4.87 -0.10
C VAL A 78 7.10 -6.27 -0.15
N THR A 79 7.52 -6.77 1.00
CA THR A 79 8.17 -8.09 1.13
C THR A 79 7.69 -8.84 2.36
N GLY A 80 7.96 -10.14 2.42
CA GLY A 80 7.39 -11.00 3.46
C GLY A 80 6.03 -11.49 2.99
N ASN A 81 4.97 -11.16 3.70
CA ASN A 81 3.59 -11.54 3.39
C ASN A 81 2.88 -10.49 2.49
N ALA A 82 3.43 -10.24 1.30
CA ALA A 82 2.92 -9.24 0.39
C ALA A 82 1.48 -9.53 -0.08
N ALA A 83 1.07 -10.80 -0.19
CA ALA A 83 -0.27 -11.21 -0.56
C ALA A 83 -1.36 -10.74 0.42
N GLN A 84 -1.03 -10.60 1.70
CA GLN A 84 -1.96 -10.15 2.73
C GLN A 84 -1.79 -8.69 3.12
N ALA A 85 -0.81 -8.01 2.53
CA ALA A 85 -0.56 -6.61 2.83
C ALA A 85 -1.77 -5.73 2.43
N GLN A 86 -2.13 -4.79 3.30
CA GLN A 86 -3.07 -3.72 2.99
C GLN A 86 -2.27 -2.54 2.46
N ILE A 87 -2.41 -2.23 1.18
CA ILE A 87 -1.65 -1.15 0.55
C ILE A 87 -2.51 0.10 0.50
N SER A 88 -1.97 1.21 1.02
CA SER A 88 -2.63 2.50 0.96
C SER A 88 -1.67 3.59 0.49
N CYS A 89 -2.20 4.56 -0.23
CA CYS A 89 -1.45 5.73 -0.68
C CYS A 89 -2.22 7.02 -0.35
N ALA A 90 -1.49 8.10 -0.11
CA ALA A 90 -2.06 9.40 0.19
C ALA A 90 -1.32 10.52 -0.53
N LEU A 91 -2.09 11.52 -0.94
CA LEU A 91 -1.58 12.82 -1.37
C LEU A 91 -1.61 13.81 -0.20
N PRO A 92 -0.76 14.85 -0.22
CA PRO A 92 -0.78 15.90 0.80
C PRO A 92 -2.11 16.68 0.88
N ASP A 93 -2.89 16.68 -0.21
CA ASP A 93 -4.22 17.30 -0.25
C ASP A 93 -5.30 16.49 0.49
N GLY A 94 -4.93 15.35 1.10
CA GLY A 94 -5.82 14.47 1.83
C GLY A 94 -6.50 13.40 0.98
N THR A 95 -6.33 13.41 -0.34
CA THR A 95 -6.82 12.33 -1.21
C THR A 95 -6.12 11.03 -0.83
N ARG A 96 -6.90 9.95 -0.68
CA ARG A 96 -6.39 8.61 -0.36
C ARG A 96 -6.74 7.61 -1.43
N PHE A 97 -5.89 6.61 -1.57
CA PHE A 97 -6.05 5.50 -2.49
C PHE A 97 -5.76 4.17 -1.81
N SER A 98 -6.35 3.10 -2.33
CA SER A 98 -6.14 1.73 -1.90
C SER A 98 -6.03 0.81 -3.12
N THR A 99 -5.35 -0.32 -2.96
CA THR A 99 -5.30 -1.38 -3.96
C THR A 99 -5.18 -2.74 -3.29
N ASP A 100 -5.78 -3.73 -3.94
CA ASP A 100 -5.73 -5.14 -3.58
C ASP A 100 -5.00 -5.98 -4.64
N VAL A 101 -4.35 -5.33 -5.61
CA VAL A 101 -3.73 -6.02 -6.75
C VAL A 101 -2.63 -7.00 -6.31
N ASN A 102 -2.04 -6.78 -5.14
CA ASN A 102 -1.06 -7.64 -4.50
C ASN A 102 -1.66 -8.96 -3.99
N ARG A 103 -2.98 -9.10 -3.89
CA ARG A 103 -3.63 -10.26 -3.26
C ARG A 103 -3.77 -11.48 -4.17
N ASP A 104 -3.45 -11.36 -5.46
CA ASP A 104 -3.54 -12.50 -6.37
C ASP A 104 -2.40 -13.51 -6.09
N PRO A 105 -2.69 -14.74 -5.67
CA PRO A 105 -1.66 -15.74 -5.32
C PRO A 105 -0.80 -16.15 -6.52
N ARG A 106 -1.27 -15.94 -7.75
CA ARG A 106 -0.51 -16.24 -8.98
C ARG A 106 0.69 -15.32 -9.16
N LEU A 107 0.80 -14.23 -8.39
CA LEU A 107 1.92 -13.30 -8.45
C LEU A 107 3.18 -13.82 -7.75
N TYR A 108 3.05 -14.79 -6.86
CA TYR A 108 4.15 -15.20 -5.96
C TYR A 108 4.69 -16.60 -6.21
N ASN A 109 4.09 -17.34 -7.15
CA ASN A 109 4.57 -18.65 -7.57
C ASN A 109 5.75 -18.58 -8.57
N THR A 110 6.34 -17.40 -8.79
CA THR A 110 7.40 -17.18 -9.78
C THR A 110 8.73 -16.85 -9.12
N MET A 111 9.83 -17.15 -9.80
CA MET A 111 11.19 -16.81 -9.35
C MET A 111 11.48 -15.30 -9.37
N TYR A 112 10.61 -14.49 -10.00
CA TYR A 112 10.84 -13.07 -10.23
C TYR A 112 9.93 -12.22 -9.33
N PRO A 113 10.39 -11.04 -8.90
CA PRO A 113 9.51 -10.08 -8.24
C PRO A 113 8.40 -9.61 -9.18
N THR A 114 7.24 -9.32 -8.61
CA THR A 114 6.12 -8.70 -9.33
C THR A 114 6.22 -7.19 -9.24
N TYR A 115 6.12 -6.53 -10.38
CA TYR A 115 6.03 -5.07 -10.50
C TYR A 115 4.62 -4.70 -10.93
N ALA A 116 3.96 -3.87 -10.15
CA ALA A 116 2.63 -3.34 -10.39
C ALA A 116 2.75 -1.84 -10.68
N THR A 117 2.67 -1.45 -11.95
CA THR A 117 2.78 -0.04 -12.34
C THR A 117 1.38 0.55 -12.50
N VAL A 118 1.04 1.53 -11.67
CA VAL A 118 -0.21 2.27 -11.74
C VAL A 118 -0.12 3.34 -12.81
N THR A 119 -1.08 3.36 -13.74
CA THR A 119 -1.27 4.47 -14.68
C THR A 119 -2.04 5.58 -13.99
N PHE A 120 -1.34 6.60 -13.50
CA PHE A 120 -1.93 7.60 -12.62
C PHE A 120 -2.68 8.67 -13.41
N GLN A 121 -3.94 8.89 -13.03
CA GLN A 121 -4.78 9.91 -13.63
C GLN A 121 -5.30 10.84 -12.53
N ARG A 122 -4.93 12.12 -12.61
CA ARG A 122 -5.38 13.13 -11.66
C ARG A 122 -6.91 13.25 -11.71
N GLY A 123 -7.53 13.23 -10.53
CA GLY A 123 -8.99 13.34 -10.40
C GLY A 123 -9.76 12.05 -10.69
N ALA A 124 -9.12 10.99 -11.20
CA ALA A 124 -9.79 9.71 -11.39
C ALA A 124 -10.07 9.03 -10.04
N ASP A 125 -11.20 8.33 -9.99
CA ASP A 125 -11.60 7.50 -8.84
C ASP A 125 -11.06 6.07 -8.95
N ARG A 126 -10.80 5.60 -10.17
CA ARG A 126 -10.30 4.26 -10.44
C ARG A 126 -9.24 4.32 -11.53
N MET A 127 -8.10 3.68 -11.27
CA MET A 127 -6.95 3.67 -12.17
C MET A 127 -6.54 2.24 -12.52
N THR A 128 -5.84 2.11 -13.65
CA THR A 128 -5.37 0.82 -14.14
C THR A 128 -4.00 0.50 -13.57
N THR A 129 -3.78 -0.75 -13.21
CA THR A 129 -2.48 -1.27 -12.80
C THR A 129 -2.01 -2.33 -13.79
N VAL A 130 -0.80 -2.16 -14.31
CA VAL A 130 -0.15 -3.13 -15.20
C VAL A 130 0.79 -3.99 -14.38
N LEU A 131 0.60 -5.31 -14.44
CA LEU A 131 1.41 -6.28 -13.71
C LEU A 131 2.49 -6.85 -14.62
N ARG A 132 3.73 -6.84 -14.14
CA ARG A 132 4.91 -7.31 -14.86
C ARG A 132 5.75 -8.26 -14.01
N GLN A 133 6.33 -9.25 -14.67
CA GLN A 133 7.37 -10.15 -14.13
C GLN A 133 8.37 -10.47 -15.23
N ASN A 134 9.67 -10.37 -14.93
CA ASN A 134 10.75 -10.65 -15.90
C ASN A 134 10.54 -9.92 -17.25
N ASP A 135 10.23 -8.63 -17.19
CA ASP A 135 9.92 -7.74 -18.32
C ASP A 135 8.74 -8.11 -19.21
N ARG A 136 7.95 -9.12 -18.82
CA ARG A 136 6.72 -9.48 -19.52
C ARG A 136 5.51 -8.95 -18.78
N ILE A 137 4.55 -8.42 -19.53
CA ILE A 137 3.22 -8.13 -19.01
C ILE A 137 2.56 -9.45 -18.66
N LYS A 138 2.14 -9.58 -17.41
CA LYS A 138 1.40 -10.74 -16.91
C LYS A 138 -0.08 -10.52 -16.97
N ASP A 139 -0.51 -9.30 -16.65
CA ASP A 139 -1.92 -8.95 -16.53
C ASP A 139 -2.11 -7.43 -16.53
N VAL A 140 -3.33 -6.98 -16.83
CA VAL A 140 -3.76 -5.57 -16.79
C VAL A 140 -5.05 -5.49 -15.98
N ARG A 141 -4.96 -4.85 -14.81
CA ARG A 141 -6.07 -4.76 -13.85
C ARG A 141 -6.70 -3.39 -13.90
N HIS A 142 -7.77 -3.26 -14.67
CA HIS A 142 -8.55 -2.03 -14.78
C HIS A 142 -9.27 -1.72 -13.46
N GLY A 143 -9.15 -0.47 -13.02
CA GLY A 143 -9.81 0.02 -11.80
C GLY A 143 -9.34 -0.65 -10.51
N SER A 144 -8.11 -1.16 -10.47
CA SER A 144 -7.53 -1.84 -9.29
C SER A 144 -6.86 -0.89 -8.29
N PHE A 145 -6.64 0.37 -8.68
CA PHE A 145 -6.16 1.42 -7.80
C PHE A 145 -7.28 2.43 -7.60
N LEU A 146 -7.85 2.43 -6.39
CA LEU A 146 -9.15 3.04 -6.08
C LEU A 146 -8.96 4.25 -5.17
N ARG A 147 -9.61 5.37 -5.48
CA ARG A 147 -9.75 6.49 -4.55
C ARG A 147 -10.70 6.09 -3.42
N VAL A 148 -10.28 6.35 -2.18
CA VAL A 148 -11.10 6.11 -0.99
C VAL A 148 -11.95 7.35 -0.76
N ALA A 149 -13.28 7.19 -0.67
CA ALA A 149 -14.18 8.30 -0.35
C ALA A 149 -13.85 8.86 1.04
N GLN A 150 -13.67 10.18 1.14
CA GLN A 150 -13.55 10.84 2.43
C GLN A 150 -14.94 10.86 3.08
N GLY A 151 -15.18 9.98 4.06
CA GLY A 151 -16.49 9.92 4.71
C GLY A 151 -16.75 8.76 5.67
N SER A 152 -15.88 7.75 5.73
CA SER A 152 -15.95 6.75 6.80
C SER A 152 -14.90 7.09 7.86
N GLY A 153 -15.33 7.25 9.11
CA GLY A 153 -14.49 7.56 10.26
C GLY A 153 -13.42 6.48 10.50
N ALA A 154 -12.75 6.56 11.65
CA ALA A 154 -11.62 5.71 12.06
C ALA A 154 -11.84 4.18 11.99
N ASP A 155 -13.03 3.72 11.60
CA ASP A 155 -13.46 2.32 11.54
C ASP A 155 -13.70 1.84 10.09
N GLY A 156 -13.60 2.72 9.09
CA GLY A 156 -14.13 2.48 7.73
C GLY A 156 -13.22 1.81 6.70
N TRP A 157 -12.19 1.09 7.13
CA TRP A 157 -11.26 0.37 6.22
C TRP A 157 -11.78 -1.02 5.81
N ASP A 158 -12.75 -1.56 6.55
CA ASP A 158 -13.34 -2.88 6.33
C ASP A 158 -14.26 -2.94 5.09
N SER A 159 -14.98 -1.87 4.81
CA SER A 159 -16.13 -1.88 3.90
C SER A 159 -15.76 -1.80 2.42
N SER A 160 -14.56 -1.30 2.09
CA SER A 160 -14.10 -1.21 0.69
C SER A 160 -13.63 -2.55 0.12
N LEU A 161 -13.24 -3.50 0.99
CA LEU A 161 -12.74 -4.81 0.60
C LEU A 161 -13.85 -5.85 0.44
N THR A 162 -14.97 -5.71 1.17
CA THR A 162 -16.12 -6.62 1.06
C THR A 162 -16.83 -6.50 -0.31
N SER A 163 -16.73 -5.33 -0.96
CA SER A 163 -17.24 -5.12 -2.31
C SER A 163 -16.44 -5.87 -3.40
N LEU A 164 -15.24 -6.39 -3.09
CA LEU A 164 -14.34 -7.04 -4.06
C LEU A 164 -14.45 -8.58 -4.04
N GLY A 165 -15.15 -9.16 -3.06
CA GLY A 165 -15.16 -10.60 -2.78
C GLY A 165 -16.40 -11.39 -3.23
N GLY A 166 -17.25 -10.89 -4.12
CA GLY A 166 -18.47 -11.62 -4.48
C GLY A 166 -19.07 -11.22 -5.82
N LYS A 167 -18.64 -11.87 -6.91
CA LYS A 167 -19.48 -12.02 -8.10
C LYS A 167 -19.14 -13.25 -8.92
N THR A 168 -19.31 -14.41 -8.30
CA THR A 168 -19.57 -15.67 -9.01
C THR A 168 -20.61 -16.45 -8.22
N GLU A 169 -21.87 -16.34 -8.62
CA GLU A 169 -22.76 -17.46 -8.92
C GLU A 169 -24.15 -16.93 -9.32
N GLY A 170 -24.72 -17.56 -10.34
CA GLY A 170 -25.85 -17.05 -11.12
C GLY A 170 -27.21 -17.13 -10.44
N GLY A 171 -28.12 -16.28 -10.93
CA GLY A 171 -29.53 -16.32 -10.61
C GLY A 171 -30.29 -15.35 -11.51
N THR A 172 -31.08 -15.90 -12.40
CA THR A 172 -31.79 -15.28 -13.51
C THR A 172 -32.74 -14.13 -13.17
N LYS A 173 -32.86 -13.20 -14.14
CA LYS A 173 -33.98 -12.28 -14.42
C LYS A 173 -34.15 -11.08 -13.51
N ASP A 174 -33.49 -9.99 -13.90
CA ASP A 174 -34.08 -8.64 -13.92
C ASP A 174 -33.34 -7.82 -15.00
N ALA A 175 -33.76 -8.02 -16.25
CA ALA A 175 -33.39 -7.11 -17.33
C ALA A 175 -34.53 -6.07 -17.45
N PRO A 176 -34.24 -4.76 -17.41
CA PRO A 176 -35.26 -3.75 -17.66
C PRO A 176 -35.75 -3.83 -19.11
N VAL A 177 -37.07 -3.78 -19.29
CA VAL A 177 -37.74 -3.75 -20.60
C VAL A 177 -37.35 -2.47 -21.32
N LEU A 178 -36.75 -2.60 -22.50
CA LEU A 178 -36.56 -1.49 -23.43
C LEU A 178 -37.89 -1.25 -24.14
N ILE A 179 -38.55 -0.14 -23.82
CA ILE A 179 -39.69 0.39 -24.58
C ILE A 179 -39.10 1.23 -25.71
N GLY A 180 -39.30 0.79 -26.95
CA GLY A 180 -39.07 1.58 -28.16
C GLY A 180 -40.39 2.18 -28.65
N ASP A 181 -40.29 3.32 -29.32
CA ASP A 181 -41.39 4.06 -29.97
C ASP A 181 -42.16 3.25 -31.02
#